data_AF-B7ASG5-F1
#
_entry.id   AF-B7ASG5-F1
#
_cell.length_a   1.000
_cell.length_b   1.000
_cell.length_c   1.000
_cell.angle_alpha   90.00
_cell.angle_beta   90.00
_cell.angle_gamma   90.00
#
_symmetry.space_group_name_H-M   'P 1'
#
loop_
_entity.id
_entity.type
_entity.pdbx_description
1 polymer ?
#
loop_
_entity_poly.entity_id
_entity_poly.type
_entity_poly.pdbx_seq_one_letter_code
_entity_poly.pdbx_strand_id
1 'polypeptide(L)'
;MARRKDSPQKAAMREMMRDYLKNNDISIKDGTDVNSIMRDMMSVILEGALDEELDEELGYSKYDYRNKETDNSRNGHSSKTMHTSYGDMDVAIPRDRNGDYEPQLI
;
A
#
# COMPACT_ATOMS: atom_id res chain seq x y z
N MET A 1 -26.81 19.45 16.87
CA MET A 1 -26.21 18.36 16.06
C MET A 1 -25.27 17.56 16.95
N ALA A 2 -25.51 16.26 17.14
CA ALA A 2 -24.65 15.42 17.97
C ALA A 2 -23.27 15.28 17.29
N ARG A 3 -22.21 15.70 17.98
CA ARG A 3 -20.83 15.55 17.52
C ARG A 3 -20.57 14.03 17.49
N ARG A 4 -20.47 13.44 16.31
CA ARG A 4 -20.12 12.01 16.17
C ARG A 4 -18.77 11.82 16.87
N LYS A 5 -18.72 10.97 17.90
CA LYS A 5 -17.48 10.56 18.56
C LYS A 5 -16.77 9.59 17.62
N ASP A 6 -15.97 10.12 16.70
CA ASP A 6 -15.07 9.28 15.90
C ASP A 6 -13.99 8.67 16.81
N SER A 7 -13.53 7.45 16.50
CA SER A 7 -12.34 6.89 17.16
C SER A 7 -11.11 7.77 16.85
N PRO A 8 -10.08 7.79 17.71
CA PRO A 8 -8.86 8.54 17.44
C PRO A 8 -8.24 8.22 16.07
N GLN A 9 -8.25 6.94 15.69
CA GLN A 9 -7.77 6.46 14.39
C GLN A 9 -8.59 7.03 13.23
N LYS A 10 -9.93 7.03 13.34
CA LYS A 10 -10.82 7.56 12.30
C LYS A 10 -10.72 9.07 12.16
N ALA A 11 -10.45 9.78 13.27
CA ALA A 11 -10.18 11.21 13.24
C ALA A 11 -8.87 11.51 12.49
N ALA A 12 -7.79 10.78 12.79
CA ALA A 12 -6.50 10.93 12.11
C ALA A 12 -6.62 10.61 10.61
N MET A 13 -7.30 9.52 10.24
CA MET A 13 -7.52 9.15 8.83
C MET A 13 -8.34 10.22 8.09
N ARG A 14 -9.32 10.85 8.75
CA ARG A 14 -10.08 11.96 8.15
C ARG A 14 -9.21 13.19 7.89
N GLU A 15 -8.28 13.49 8.78
CA GLU A 15 -7.34 14.60 8.61
C GLU A 15 -6.37 14.30 7.45
N MET A 16 -5.74 13.13 7.44
CA MET A 16 -4.87 12.70 6.34
C MET A 16 -5.59 12.72 4.99
N MET A 17 -6.82 12.21 4.92
CA MET A 17 -7.59 12.19 3.67
C MET A 17 -7.98 13.60 3.22
N ARG A 18 -8.29 14.50 4.16
CA ARG A 18 -8.56 15.91 3.85
C ARG A 18 -7.31 16.58 3.26
N ASP A 19 -6.16 16.35 3.86
CA ASP A 19 -4.90 16.92 3.39
C ASP A 19 -4.49 16.34 2.03
N TYR A 20 -4.64 15.04 1.81
CA TYR A 20 -4.42 14.39 0.53
C TYR A 20 -5.27 15.00 -0.59
N LEU A 21 -6.58 15.14 -0.37
CA LEU A 21 -7.49 15.73 -1.36
C LEU A 21 -7.14 17.19 -1.67
N LYS A 22 -6.78 17.96 -0.65
CA LYS A 22 -6.44 19.37 -0.80
C LYS A 22 -5.10 19.58 -1.51
N ASN A 23 -4.08 18.78 -1.18
CA ASN A 23 -2.73 18.93 -1.72
C ASN A 23 -2.61 18.44 -3.17
N ASN A 24 -3.46 17.50 -3.58
CA ASN A 24 -3.48 16.97 -4.95
C ASN A 24 -4.56 17.61 -5.85
N ASP A 25 -5.23 18.68 -5.38
CA ASP A 25 -6.34 19.35 -6.08
C ASP A 25 -7.44 18.38 -6.55
N ILE A 26 -7.70 17.36 -5.74
CA ILE A 26 -8.69 16.32 -6.06
C ILE A 26 -10.04 16.80 -5.55
N SER A 27 -10.88 17.27 -6.46
CA SER A 27 -12.29 17.53 -6.19
C SER A 27 -13.11 16.26 -6.47
N ILE A 28 -13.68 15.64 -5.43
CA ILE A 28 -14.63 14.53 -5.61
C ILE A 28 -15.95 15.13 -6.11
N LYS A 29 -16.28 14.93 -7.39
CA LYS A 29 -17.51 15.41 -8.01
C LYS A 29 -18.58 14.33 -8.06
N ASP A 30 -18.18 13.07 -8.26
CA ASP A 30 -19.08 11.94 -8.36
C ASP A 30 -18.53 10.63 -7.74
N GLY A 31 -19.28 9.53 -7.86
CA GLY A 31 -18.89 8.22 -7.34
C GLY A 31 -17.71 7.57 -8.08
N THR A 32 -17.43 7.98 -9.32
CA THR A 32 -16.28 7.51 -10.10
C THR A 32 -14.98 8.05 -9.50
N ASP A 33 -14.98 9.32 -9.09
CA ASP A 33 -13.83 9.93 -8.41
C ASP A 33 -13.53 9.23 -7.08
N VAL A 34 -14.58 8.85 -6.33
CA VAL A 34 -14.43 8.06 -5.10
C VAL A 34 -13.80 6.70 -5.40
N ASN A 35 -14.24 6.02 -6.46
CA ASN A 35 -13.69 4.72 -6.84
C ASN A 35 -12.21 4.82 -7.25
N SER A 36 -11.81 5.91 -7.92
CA SER A 36 -10.40 6.14 -8.26
C SER A 36 -9.55 6.28 -7.00
N ILE A 37 -9.96 7.12 -6.05
CA ILE A 37 -9.22 7.32 -4.79
C ILE A 37 -9.15 6.01 -3.99
N MET A 38 -10.24 5.26 -3.94
CA MET A 38 -10.25 3.97 -3.26
C MET A 38 -9.26 2.98 -3.88
N ARG A 39 -9.10 2.99 -5.21
CA ARG A 39 -8.10 2.16 -5.89
C ARG A 39 -6.69 2.56 -5.51
N ASP A 40 -6.38 3.86 -5.58
CA ASP A 40 -5.04 4.36 -5.25
C ASP A 40 -4.68 4.12 -3.77
N MET A 41 -5.65 4.27 -2.87
CA MET A 41 -5.44 3.95 -1.45
C MET A 41 -5.22 2.46 -1.25
N MET A 42 -5.97 1.61 -1.96
CA MET A 42 -5.84 0.17 -1.84
C MET A 42 -4.53 -0.35 -2.45
N SER A 43 -4.03 0.23 -3.55
CA SER A 43 -2.71 -0.13 -4.08
C SER A 43 -1.62 0.16 -3.06
N VAL A 44 -1.61 1.35 -2.46
CA VAL A 44 -0.62 1.73 -1.43
C VAL A 44 -0.68 0.80 -0.22
N ILE A 45 -1.87 0.42 0.24
CA ILE A 45 -2.03 -0.52 1.37
C ILE A 45 -1.49 -1.91 1.00
N LEU A 46 -1.81 -2.42 -0.20
CA LEU A 46 -1.34 -3.72 -0.66
C LEU A 46 0.17 -3.74 -0.84
N GLU A 47 0.75 -2.71 -1.47
CA GLU A 47 2.21 -2.58 -1.64
C GLU A 47 2.93 -2.55 -0.28
N GLY A 48 2.39 -1.81 0.68
CA GLY A 48 2.94 -1.77 2.05
C GLY A 48 2.88 -3.12 2.75
N ALA A 49 1.76 -3.84 2.63
CA ALA A 49 1.60 -5.16 3.23
C ALA A 49 2.53 -6.21 2.58
N LEU A 50 2.70 -6.16 1.26
CA LEU A 50 3.64 -7.03 0.54
C LEU A 50 5.11 -6.70 0.90
N ASP A 51 5.45 -5.43 1.07
CA ASP A 51 6.78 -5.03 1.51
C ASP A 51 7.07 -5.54 2.95
N GLU A 52 6.07 -5.51 3.84
CA GLU A 52 6.17 -6.07 5.20
C GLU A 52 6.32 -7.60 5.17
N GLU A 53 5.56 -8.29 4.33
CA GLU A 53 5.70 -9.74 4.12
C GLU A 53 7.11 -10.13 3.67
N LEU A 54 7.70 -9.37 2.73
CA LEU A 54 9.07 -9.61 2.30
C LEU A 54 10.12 -9.26 3.37
N ASP A 55 9.85 -8.27 4.24
CA ASP A 55 10.71 -7.98 5.39
C ASP A 55 10.73 -9.14 6.38
N GLU A 56 9.58 -9.79 6.62
CA GLU A 56 9.48 -11.00 7.45
C GLU A 56 10.23 -12.19 6.83
N GLU A 57 10.05 -12.44 5.54
CA GLU A 57 10.71 -13.54 4.82
C GLU A 57 12.24 -13.38 4.83
N LEU A 58 12.74 -12.16 4.59
CA LEU A 58 14.17 -11.89 4.58
C LEU A 58 14.77 -11.69 5.97
N GLY A 59 13.94 -11.41 6.98
CA GLY A 59 14.35 -11.13 8.35
C GLY A 59 15.00 -9.76 8.56
N TYR A 60 14.89 -8.84 7.60
CA TYR A 60 15.44 -7.48 7.71
C TYR A 60 14.63 -6.48 6.89
N SER A 61 14.63 -5.22 7.35
CA SER A 61 13.87 -4.15 6.69
C SER A 61 14.57 -3.55 5.47
N LYS A 62 13.80 -2.90 4.60
CA LYS A 62 14.36 -2.13 3.48
C LYS A 62 15.43 -1.14 3.97
N TYR A 63 16.63 -1.26 3.41
CA TYR A 63 17.85 -0.50 3.75
C TYR A 63 18.52 -0.85 5.09
N ASP A 64 18.16 -1.95 5.74
CA ASP A 64 19.02 -2.53 6.77
C ASP A 64 20.21 -3.24 6.12
N TYR A 65 21.39 -2.64 6.23
CA TYR A 65 22.65 -3.17 5.69
C TYR A 65 23.49 -3.87 6.74
N ARG A 66 23.12 -3.80 8.03
CA ARG A 66 24.02 -4.11 9.13
C ARG A 66 23.80 -5.50 9.70
N ASN A 67 22.60 -6.05 9.56
CA ASN A 67 22.24 -7.38 10.07
C ASN A 67 21.60 -8.23 8.96
N LYS A 68 22.43 -8.67 7.99
CA LYS A 68 21.99 -9.63 6.97
C LYS A 68 22.61 -10.98 7.26
N GLU A 69 21.84 -11.83 7.92
CA GLU A 69 22.17 -13.25 8.14
C GLU A 69 21.50 -14.12 7.05
N THR A 70 21.41 -13.61 5.83
CA THR A 70 20.79 -14.29 4.68
C THR A 70 21.62 -14.08 3.42
N ASP A 71 21.66 -15.10 2.57
CA ASP A 71 22.24 -15.06 1.22
C ASP A 71 21.29 -14.43 0.19
N ASN A 72 20.04 -14.17 0.59
CA ASN A 72 19.01 -13.57 -0.25
C ASN A 72 18.93 -12.04 -0.08
N SER A 73 18.41 -11.35 -1.09
CA SER A 73 18.27 -9.90 -1.06
C SER A 73 17.09 -9.39 -1.85
N ARG A 74 16.57 -8.22 -1.49
CA ARG A 74 15.56 -7.52 -2.29
C ARG A 74 16.10 -7.24 -3.70
N ASN A 75 15.26 -7.46 -4.72
CA ASN A 75 15.57 -7.29 -6.13
C ASN A 75 14.51 -6.43 -6.85
N GLY A 76 14.19 -5.29 -6.24
CA GLY A 76 13.21 -4.35 -6.76
C GLY A 76 11.78 -4.87 -6.71
N HIS A 77 10.96 -4.40 -7.66
CA HIS A 77 9.53 -4.68 -7.72
C HIS A 77 9.11 -5.08 -9.14
N SER A 78 8.12 -5.95 -9.26
CA SER A 78 7.41 -6.24 -10.51
C SER A 78 6.01 -5.64 -10.51
N SER A 79 5.59 -5.07 -11.63
CA SER A 79 4.22 -4.58 -11.81
C SER A 79 3.24 -5.72 -12.09
N LYS A 80 2.12 -5.75 -11.37
CA LYS A 80 0.96 -6.62 -11.67
C LYS A 80 -0.30 -5.77 -11.73
N THR A 81 -1.09 -5.96 -12.77
CA THR A 81 -2.43 -5.36 -12.88
C THR A 81 -3.46 -6.30 -12.27
N MET A 82 -4.22 -5.80 -11.29
CA MET A 82 -5.27 -6.52 -10.59
C MET A 82 -6.65 -6.01 -11.01
N HIS A 83 -7.55 -6.93 -11.35
CA HIS A 83 -8.92 -6.60 -11.69
C HIS A 83 -9.79 -6.58 -10.42
N THR A 84 -10.19 -5.38 -9.97
CA THR A 84 -11.02 -5.20 -8.78
C THR A 84 -12.42 -4.70 -9.14
N SER A 85 -13.36 -4.77 -8.20
CA SER A 85 -14.71 -4.20 -8.39
C SER A 85 -14.72 -2.69 -8.64
N TYR A 86 -13.63 -1.99 -8.28
CA TYR A 86 -13.45 -0.57 -8.51
C TYR A 86 -12.77 -0.28 -9.87
N GLY A 87 -12.22 -1.30 -10.54
CA GLY A 87 -11.49 -1.22 -11.80
C GLY A 87 -10.06 -1.79 -11.70
N ASP A 88 -9.31 -1.72 -12.80
CA ASP A 88 -7.94 -2.24 -12.94
C ASP A 88 -6.89 -1.47 -12.14
N MET A 89 -6.23 -2.09 -11.18
CA MET A 89 -5.27 -1.43 -10.31
C MET A 89 -3.88 -1.99 -10.57
N ASP A 90 -2.90 -1.11 -10.79
CA ASP A 90 -1.52 -1.51 -10.87
C ASP A 90 -0.90 -1.52 -9.47
N VAL A 91 -0.19 -2.61 -9.15
CA VAL A 91 0.45 -2.84 -7.86
C VAL A 91 1.90 -3.25 -8.09
N ALA A 92 2.82 -2.63 -7.35
CA ALA A 92 4.23 -2.99 -7.32
C ALA A 92 4.49 -4.11 -6.30
N ILE A 93 4.75 -5.31 -6.79
CA ILE A 93 5.02 -6.48 -5.95
C ILE A 93 6.52 -6.56 -5.68
N PRO A 94 6.97 -6.59 -4.42
CA PRO A 94 8.38 -6.70 -4.10
C PRO A 94 8.90 -8.10 -4.46
N ARG A 95 10.20 -8.17 -4.78
CA ARG A 95 10.85 -9.41 -5.18
C ARG A 95 12.13 -9.62 -4.42
N ASP A 96 12.47 -10.87 -4.17
CA ASP A 96 13.77 -11.30 -3.73
C ASP A 96 14.68 -11.66 -4.92
N ARG A 97 15.95 -11.92 -4.64
CA ARG A 97 16.98 -12.15 -5.67
C ARG A 97 17.06 -13.61 -6.06
N ASN A 98 16.80 -14.51 -5.11
CA ASN A 98 16.83 -15.94 -5.34
C ASN A 98 15.54 -16.41 -6.04
N GLY A 99 14.43 -15.67 -5.88
CA GLY A 99 13.13 -16.02 -6.43
C GLY A 99 12.36 -16.99 -5.53
N ASP A 100 12.72 -17.05 -4.25
CA ASP A 100 12.11 -17.93 -3.24
C ASP A 100 10.86 -17.30 -2.62
N TYR A 101 10.70 -15.97 -2.70
CA TYR A 101 9.54 -15.28 -2.15
C TYR A 101 8.30 -15.45 -3.05
N GLU A 102 7.28 -16.08 -2.50
CA GLU A 102 5.95 -16.21 -3.09
C GLU A 102 4.92 -15.38 -2.31
N PRO A 103 4.43 -14.26 -2.86
CA PRO A 103 3.43 -13.42 -2.20
C PRO A 103 2.14 -14.18 -1.85
N GLN A 104 1.69 -14.10 -0.60
CA GLN A 104 0.47 -14.79 -0.15
C GLN A 104 -0.80 -13.94 -0.29
N LEU A 105 -0.66 -12.61 -0.39
CA LEU A 105 -1.78 -11.67 -0.37
C LEU A 105 -2.49 -11.49 -1.73
N ILE A 106 -1.96 -12.01 -2.84
CA ILE A 106 -2.36 -11.62 -4.22
C ILE A 106 -2.45 -12.76 -5.25
#